data_AF-A0A1K0G153-F1
#
_entry.id   AF-A0A1K0G153-F1
#
_cell.length_a   1.000
_cell.length_b   1.000
_cell.length_c   1.000
_cell.angle_alpha   90.00
_cell.angle_beta   90.00
_cell.angle_gamma   90.00
#
_symmetry.space_group_name_H-M   'P 1'
#
loop_
_entity.id
_entity.type
_entity.pdbx_description
1 polymer ?
#
loop_
_entity_poly.entity_id
_entity_poly.type
_entity_poly.pdbx_seq_one_letter_code
_entity_poly.pdbx_strand_id
1 'polypeptide(L)' 'MSSQGSYLSAQKGFLPSPGGRPAPKQSNFLVRFINNQILAPEHRAGNLSIIWGLSVFTAGIIAARKFGDLITPVF' A
#
# COMPACT_ATOMS: atom_id res chain seq x y z
N MET A 1 -21.95 33.96 -53.10
CA MET A 1 -22.38 32.88 -52.19
C MET A 1 -21.12 32.34 -51.52
N SER A 2 -21.02 32.55 -50.21
CA SER A 2 -19.87 32.21 -49.37
C SER A 2 -19.77 30.70 -49.14
N SER A 3 -18.59 30.11 -49.35
CA SER A 3 -18.25 28.79 -48.81
C SER A 3 -16.99 28.94 -47.96
N GLN A 4 -17.23 29.26 -46.69
CA GLN A 4 -16.27 29.19 -45.61
C GLN A 4 -16.39 27.82 -44.95
N GLY A 5 -15.26 27.24 -44.54
CA GLY A 5 -15.24 26.26 -43.45
C GLY A 5 -14.87 24.84 -43.84
N SER A 6 -13.56 24.58 -43.97
CA SER A 6 -13.02 23.25 -43.69
C SER A 6 -11.66 23.37 -43.00
N TYR A 7 -11.70 23.78 -41.73
CA TYR A 7 -10.55 23.82 -40.82
C TYR A 7 -10.83 23.00 -39.54
N LEU A 8 -11.86 22.16 -39.55
CA LEU A 8 -12.32 21.37 -38.41
C LEU A 8 -11.79 19.92 -38.43
N SER A 9 -10.53 19.73 -38.81
CA SER A 9 -9.74 18.54 -38.44
C SER A 9 -8.83 18.86 -37.25
N ALA A 10 -9.38 19.50 -36.21
CA ALA A 10 -8.66 19.68 -34.96
C ALA A 10 -8.53 18.30 -34.28
N GLN A 11 -7.29 17.80 -34.31
CA GLN A 11 -6.81 16.59 -33.63
C GLN A 11 -7.41 16.47 -32.22
N LYS A 12 -8.34 15.52 -32.06
CA LYS A 12 -9.07 15.23 -30.83
C LYS A 12 -8.12 14.57 -29.82
N GLY A 13 -7.25 15.36 -29.20
CA GLY A 13 -6.30 14.86 -28.22
C GLY A 13 -5.56 15.91 -27.40
N PHE A 14 -5.77 17.21 -27.67
CA PHE A 14 -4.99 18.28 -27.03
C PHE A 14 -5.74 19.07 -25.94
N LEU A 15 -6.98 18.71 -25.64
CA LEU A 15 -7.75 19.35 -24.57
C LEU A 15 -7.74 18.46 -23.32
N PRO A 16 -7.19 18.91 -22.18
CA PRO A 16 -7.34 18.18 -20.92
C PRO A 16 -8.81 18.22 -20.52
N SER A 17 -9.50 17.08 -20.62
CA SER A 17 -10.86 16.94 -20.09
C SER A 17 -10.82 17.08 -18.57
N PRO A 18 -11.62 17.97 -17.94
CA PRO A 18 -11.69 18.12 -16.48
C PRO A 18 -12.16 16.85 -15.74
N GLY A 19 -12.55 15.80 -16.47
CA GLY A 19 -12.96 14.50 -15.93
C GLY A 19 -12.04 13.34 -16.34
N GLY A 20 -10.83 13.62 -16.84
CA GLY A 20 -9.86 12.58 -17.17
C GLY A 20 -9.53 11.76 -15.92
N ARG A 21 -9.81 10.45 -15.98
CA ARG A 21 -9.43 9.46 -14.95
C ARG A 21 -8.01 9.79 -14.47
N PRO A 22 -7.80 10.03 -13.16
CA PRO A 22 -6.49 10.44 -12.66
C PRO A 22 -5.45 9.44 -13.18
N ALA A 23 -4.39 9.96 -13.81
CA ALA A 23 -3.28 9.14 -14.25
C ALA A 23 -2.90 8.20 -13.10
N PRO A 24 -2.73 6.88 -13.33
CA PRO A 24 -2.45 5.96 -12.25
C PRO A 24 -1.22 6.48 -11.52
N LYS A 25 -1.43 6.88 -10.25
CA LYS A 25 -0.38 7.48 -9.42
C LYS A 25 0.81 6.53 -9.52
N GLN A 26 1.94 7.00 -10.02
CA GLN A 26 3.16 6.20 -10.13
C GLN A 26 3.55 5.76 -8.72
N SER A 27 3.01 4.61 -8.30
CA SER A 27 3.24 4.09 -6.98
C SER A 27 4.64 3.49 -6.98
N ASN A 28 5.49 4.02 -6.10
CA ASN A 28 6.80 3.46 -5.79
C ASN A 28 6.70 1.95 -5.55
N PHE A 29 7.74 1.21 -5.90
CA PHE A 29 7.81 -0.25 -5.72
C PHE A 29 7.36 -0.66 -4.30
N LEU A 30 7.80 0.07 -3.28
CA LEU A 30 7.41 -0.16 -1.89
C LEU A 30 5.90 -0.02 -1.65
N VAL A 31 5.26 0.98 -2.26
CA VAL A 31 3.80 1.19 -2.15
C VAL A 31 3.02 0.09 -2.88
N ARG A 32 3.51 -0.36 -4.04
CA ARG A 32 2.93 -1.51 -4.77
C ARG A 32 3.09 -2.80 -3.98
N PHE A 33 4.25 -3.01 -3.37
CA PHE A 33 4.53 -4.16 -2.54
C PHE A 33 3.61 -4.19 -1.31
N ILE A 34 3.49 -3.08 -0.58
CA ILE A 34 2.57 -3.00 0.57
C ILE A 34 1.13 -3.28 0.13
N ASN A 35 0.66 -2.68 -0.97
CA ASN A 35 -0.71 -2.93 -1.44
C ASN A 35 -0.94 -4.38 -1.90
N ASN A 36 -0.01 -4.97 -2.64
CA ASN A 36 -0.21 -6.29 -3.25
C ASN A 36 0.19 -7.46 -2.34
N GLN A 37 1.18 -7.29 -1.46
CA GLN A 37 1.71 -8.39 -0.65
C GLN A 37 1.24 -8.29 0.80
N ILE A 38 1.05 -7.06 1.32
CA ILE A 38 0.68 -6.84 2.73
C ILE A 38 -0.83 -6.61 2.89
N LEU A 39 -1.43 -5.75 2.07
CA LEU A 39 -2.84 -5.35 2.20
C LEU A 39 -3.80 -6.18 1.33
N ALA A 40 -3.27 -6.95 0.37
CA ALA A 40 -4.08 -7.72 -0.54
C ALA A 40 -4.86 -8.84 0.19
N PRO A 41 -6.15 -9.02 -0.13
CA PRO A 41 -7.04 -9.93 0.59
C PRO A 41 -6.57 -11.38 0.63
N GLU A 42 -5.93 -11.85 -0.43
CA GLU A 42 -5.38 -13.20 -0.60
C GLU A 42 -4.24 -13.53 0.38
N HIS A 43 -3.51 -12.52 0.86
CA HIS A 43 -2.38 -12.72 1.78
C HIS A 43 -2.73 -12.37 3.23
N ARG A 44 -3.98 -11.95 3.51
CA ARG A 44 -4.40 -11.51 4.85
C ARG A 44 -4.18 -12.56 5.92
N ALA A 45 -4.48 -13.83 5.65
CA ALA A 45 -4.28 -14.90 6.62
C ALA A 45 -2.79 -15.10 6.97
N GLY A 46 -1.92 -15.09 5.95
CA GLY A 46 -0.47 -15.14 6.15
C GLY A 46 0.06 -13.92 6.89
N ASN A 47 -0.38 -12.72 6.50
CA ASN A 47 0.06 -11.47 7.13
C ASN A 47 -0.44 -11.35 8.58
N LEU A 48 -1.64 -11.83 8.88
CA LEU A 48 -2.16 -11.96 10.24
C LEU A 48 -1.27 -12.86 11.08
N SER A 49 -0.82 -14.00 10.55
CA SER A 49 0.09 -14.91 11.27
C SER A 49 1.44 -14.25 11.56
N ILE A 50 1.97 -13.46 10.63
CA ILE A 50 3.22 -12.70 10.80
C ILE A 50 3.04 -11.64 11.89
N ILE A 51 1.95 -10.86 11.84
CA ILE A 51 1.64 -9.85 12.87
C ILE A 51 1.47 -10.52 14.24
N TRP A 52 0.78 -11.65 14.29
CA TRP A 52 0.62 -12.42 15.53
C TRP A 52 1.96 -12.90 16.08
N GLY A 53 2.79 -13.50 15.23
CA GLY A 53 4.13 -13.97 15.60
C GLY A 53 5.01 -12.83 16.12
N LEU A 54 5.01 -11.69 15.43
CA LEU A 54 5.77 -10.50 15.84
C LEU A 54 5.27 -9.94 17.17
N SER A 55 3.95 -9.94 17.38
CA SER A 55 3.31 -9.51 18.62
C SER A 55 3.71 -10.39 19.80
N VAL A 56 3.56 -11.72 19.67
CA VAL A 56 3.93 -12.68 20.73
C VAL A 56 5.42 -12.62 21.02
N PHE A 57 6.26 -12.55 19.99
CA PHE A 57 7.71 -12.44 20.16
C PHE A 57 8.09 -11.19 20.95
N THR A 58 7.54 -10.04 20.57
CA THR A 58 7.80 -8.77 21.26
C THR A 58 7.28 -8.80 22.70
N ALA A 59 6.07 -9.33 22.92
CA ALA A 59 5.52 -9.51 24.26
C ALA A 59 6.39 -10.44 25.12
N GLY A 60 6.91 -11.52 24.53
CA GLY A 60 7.84 -12.44 25.20
C GLY A 60 9.14 -11.77 25.61
N ILE A 61 9.73 -10.92 24.77
CA ILE A 61 10.92 -10.13 25.12
C ILE A 61 10.61 -9.18 26.29
N ILE A 62 9.48 -8.47 26.24
CA ILE A 62 9.07 -7.56 27.31
C ILE A 62 8.87 -8.34 28.61
N ALA A 63 8.20 -9.48 28.54
CA ALA A 63 7.96 -10.34 29.69
C ALA A 63 9.27 -10.84 30.30
N ALA A 64 10.20 -11.37 29.48
CA ALA A 64 11.51 -11.81 29.92
C ALA A 64 12.33 -10.66 30.54
N ARG A 65 12.26 -9.45 29.97
CA ARG A 65 12.98 -8.29 30.51
C ARG A 65 12.39 -7.72 31.79
N LYS A 66 11.09 -7.88 32.03
CA LYS A 66 10.40 -7.27 33.17
C LYS A 66 10.15 -8.24 34.32
N PHE A 67 9.96 -9.51 33.99
CA PHE A 67 9.64 -10.56 34.94
C PHE A 67 10.70 -11.66 34.96
N GLY A 68 11.80 -11.52 34.19
CA GLY A 68 12.91 -12.49 34.21
C GLY A 68 13.44 -12.73 35.61
N ASP A 69 13.65 -11.66 36.38
CA ASP A 69 14.15 -11.72 37.76
C ASP A 69 13.22 -12.48 38.73
N LEU A 70 11.91 -12.58 38.43
CA LEU A 70 10.96 -13.35 39.24
C LEU A 70 11.04 -14.86 38.95
N ILE A 71 11.51 -15.24 37.77
CA ILE A 71 11.54 -16.62 37.29
C ILE A 71 12.95 -17.21 37.46
N THR A 72 13.98 -16.37 37.52
CA THR A 72 15.35 -16.80 37.85
C THR A 72 15.51 -16.97 39.35
N PRO A 73 15.81 -18.20 39.84
CA PRO A 73 16.12 -18.40 41.24
C PRO A 73 17.45 -17.72 41.60
N VAL A 74 17.47 -17.04 42.73
CA VAL A 74 18.67 -16.50 43.38
C VAL A 74 19.40 -17.67 44.05
N PHE A 75 20.45 -18.17 43.38
CA PHE A 75 21.45 -19.05 43.97
C PHE A 75 22.78 -18.31 44.04
#